data_AF-A2Y5W7-F1
#
_entry.id   AF-A2Y5W7-F1
#
_cell.length_a   1.000
_cell.length_b   1.000
_cell.length_c   1.000
_cell.angle_alpha   90.00
_cell.angle_beta   90.00
_cell.angle_gamma   90.00
#
_symmetry.space_group_name_H-M   'P 1'
#
loop_
_entity.id
_entity.type
_entity.pdbx_description
1 polymer ?
#
loop_
_entity_poly.entity_id
_entity_poly.type
_entity_poly.pdbx_seq_one_letter_code
_entity_poly.pdbx_strand_id
1 'polypeptide(L)'
;MDVRFGPEEQIVWPASVLAGILMCAAVYDITREVSSRCYKGYNGLNELHKLEWNNRGFSTFHALVAAVVSFYLLVISDLFSKDVHGAIIIDRKSWMSDAMFGVSLGYFLTDLLMILWHFPSLGGKEYLLHHGLSMYAISLALLSGKGHVYILMVLITEATTPFVNLRWYLDLAGRKDSKLYLYNGVALFAGWLVARVILFVYFFAHVYLHFDQVRTVFPLGFYSMMAVPPAMSAMNLLWFRKICKGMVKAMSSANRSQCVKTD
;
A
#
# COMPACT_ATOMS: atom_id res chain seq x y z
N MET A 1 26.09 12.69 -9.79
CA MET A 1 25.91 11.29 -9.37
C MET A 1 26.36 10.44 -10.55
N ASP A 2 27.58 9.90 -10.51
CA ASP A 2 27.97 8.87 -11.47
C ASP A 2 27.41 7.55 -10.97
N VAL A 3 26.12 7.30 -11.23
CA VAL A 3 25.47 6.07 -10.80
C VAL A 3 25.88 4.95 -11.75
N ARG A 4 26.99 4.27 -11.45
CA ARG A 4 27.32 3.00 -12.10
C ARG A 4 26.65 1.88 -11.34
N PHE A 5 25.46 1.48 -11.80
CA PHE A 5 24.76 0.31 -11.28
C PHE A 5 25.55 -0.96 -11.59
N GLY A 6 25.57 -1.90 -10.65
CA GLY A 6 26.15 -3.21 -10.87
C GLY A 6 25.37 -4.00 -11.93
N PRO A 7 25.96 -5.08 -12.48
CA PRO A 7 25.35 -5.89 -13.52
C PRO A 7 24.03 -6.56 -13.05
N GLU A 8 23.89 -6.83 -11.75
CA GLU A 8 22.66 -7.39 -11.19
C GLU A 8 21.51 -6.37 -11.18
N GLU A 9 21.74 -5.13 -10.73
CA GLU A 9 20.69 -4.11 -10.69
C GLU A 9 20.15 -3.76 -12.08
N GLN A 10 21.04 -3.74 -13.09
CA GLN A 10 20.68 -3.48 -14.49
C GLN A 10 19.68 -4.50 -15.05
N ILE A 11 19.61 -5.70 -14.47
CA ILE A 11 18.68 -6.76 -14.89
C ILE A 11 17.48 -6.81 -13.94
N VAL A 12 17.74 -6.85 -12.63
CA VAL A 12 16.70 -7.07 -11.60
C VAL A 12 15.64 -5.97 -11.64
N TRP A 13 16.04 -4.71 -11.75
CA TRP A 13 15.09 -3.60 -11.68
C TRP A 13 14.12 -3.57 -12.87
N PRO A 14 14.56 -3.52 -14.14
CA PRO A 14 13.64 -3.52 -15.27
C PRO A 14 12.82 -4.81 -15.34
N ALA A 15 13.42 -5.98 -15.04
CA ALA A 15 12.69 -7.24 -15.00
C ALA A 15 11.57 -7.22 -13.94
N SER A 16 11.84 -6.66 -12.76
CA SER A 16 10.87 -6.58 -11.67
C SER A 16 9.77 -5.56 -11.96
N VAL A 17 10.09 -4.42 -12.57
CA VAL A 17 9.08 -3.45 -13.04
C VAL A 17 8.17 -4.10 -14.08
N LEU A 18 8.73 -4.80 -15.06
CA LEU A 18 7.96 -5.53 -16.05
C LEU A 18 7.09 -6.62 -15.39
N ALA A 19 7.64 -7.36 -14.42
CA ALA A 19 6.88 -8.35 -13.66
C ALA A 19 5.70 -7.72 -12.91
N GLY A 20 5.85 -6.53 -12.34
CA GLY A 20 4.76 -5.77 -11.72
C GLY A 20 3.65 -5.42 -12.71
N ILE A 21 4.01 -4.94 -13.91
CA ILE A 21 3.05 -4.62 -14.97
C ILE A 21 2.32 -5.87 -15.46
N LEU A 22 3.05 -6.95 -15.72
CA LEU A 22 2.49 -8.23 -16.16
C LEU A 22 1.59 -8.85 -15.09
N MET A 23 1.96 -8.72 -13.81
CA MET A 23 1.12 -9.13 -12.68
C MET A 23 -0.21 -8.37 -12.70
N CYS A 24 -0.19 -7.05 -12.88
CA CYS A 24 -1.42 -6.26 -12.96
C CYS A 24 -2.34 -6.76 -14.08
N ALA A 25 -1.80 -6.98 -15.29
CA ALA A 25 -2.57 -7.49 -16.42
C ALA A 25 -3.14 -8.89 -16.14
N ALA A 26 -2.31 -9.82 -15.67
CA ALA A 26 -2.74 -11.19 -15.38
C ALA A 26 -3.81 -11.25 -14.29
N VAL A 27 -3.62 -10.53 -13.18
CA VAL A 27 -4.59 -10.53 -12.07
C VAL A 27 -5.86 -9.78 -12.45
N TYR A 28 -5.80 -8.74 -13.29
CA TYR A 28 -6.98 -8.09 -13.84
C TYR A 28 -7.86 -9.09 -14.62
N ASP A 29 -7.26 -9.84 -15.53
CA ASP A 29 -7.98 -10.83 -16.36
C ASP A 29 -8.50 -12.01 -15.52
N ILE A 30 -7.71 -12.52 -14.58
CA ILE A 30 -8.14 -13.55 -13.64
C ILE A 30 -9.32 -13.05 -12.80
N THR A 31 -9.24 -11.82 -12.27
CA THR A 31 -10.30 -11.22 -11.47
C THR A 31 -11.59 -11.09 -12.30
N ARG A 32 -11.48 -10.65 -13.55
CA ARG A 32 -12.60 -10.57 -14.48
C ARG A 32 -13.25 -11.94 -14.72
N GLU A 33 -12.46 -12.96 -15.00
CA GLU A 33 -12.97 -14.29 -15.34
C GLU A 33 -13.57 -15.01 -14.13
N VAL A 34 -12.90 -14.93 -12.98
CA VAL A 34 -13.43 -15.50 -11.73
C VAL A 34 -14.71 -14.78 -11.33
N SER A 35 -14.75 -13.44 -11.44
CA SER A 35 -15.93 -12.66 -11.04
C SER A 35 -17.13 -12.91 -11.96
N SER A 36 -16.93 -13.03 -13.28
CA SER A 36 -18.01 -13.31 -14.23
C SER A 36 -18.66 -14.67 -14.02
N ARG A 37 -17.89 -15.67 -13.57
CA ARG A 37 -18.35 -17.04 -13.30
C ARG A 37 -18.93 -17.21 -11.89
N CYS A 38 -18.26 -16.66 -10.88
CA CYS A 38 -18.58 -16.90 -9.47
C CYS A 38 -19.54 -15.87 -8.87
N TYR A 39 -19.63 -14.66 -9.44
CA TYR A 39 -20.44 -13.58 -8.90
C TYR A 39 -21.45 -13.06 -9.93
N LYS A 40 -22.71 -13.54 -9.84
CA LYS A 40 -23.80 -13.16 -10.76
C LYS A 40 -24.01 -11.64 -10.87
N GLY A 41 -23.75 -10.90 -9.80
CA GLY A 41 -23.87 -9.43 -9.80
C GLY A 41 -22.85 -8.73 -10.69
N TYR A 42 -21.69 -9.35 -10.97
CA TYR A 42 -20.63 -8.76 -11.79
C TYR A 42 -21.08 -8.47 -13.22
N ASN A 43 -21.80 -9.41 -13.84
CA ASN A 43 -22.21 -9.29 -15.23
C ASN A 43 -23.24 -8.15 -15.44
N GLY A 44 -23.99 -7.79 -14.40
CA GLY A 44 -24.94 -6.67 -14.41
C GLY A 44 -24.32 -5.31 -14.10
N LEU A 45 -23.02 -5.23 -13.77
CA LEU A 45 -22.34 -3.96 -13.55
C LEU A 45 -22.14 -3.20 -14.87
N ASN A 46 -22.13 -1.87 -14.80
CA ASN A 46 -21.69 -1.04 -15.91
C ASN A 46 -20.17 -1.20 -16.13
N GLU A 47 -19.67 -0.78 -17.29
CA GLU A 47 -18.27 -0.99 -17.67
C GLU A 47 -17.28 -0.28 -16.74
N LEU A 48 -17.63 0.89 -16.22
CA LEU A 48 -16.79 1.61 -15.25
C LEU A 48 -16.65 0.83 -13.93
N HIS A 49 -17.74 0.30 -13.39
CA HIS A 49 -17.73 -0.51 -12.17
C HIS A 49 -17.02 -1.85 -12.38
N LYS A 50 -17.13 -2.49 -13.55
CA LYS A 50 -16.34 -3.69 -13.86
C LYS A 50 -14.85 -3.37 -13.88
N LEU A 51 -14.48 -2.24 -14.46
CA LEU A 51 -13.09 -1.80 -14.53
C LEU A 51 -12.53 -1.50 -13.13
N GLU A 52 -13.25 -0.74 -12.30
CA GLU A 52 -12.86 -0.52 -10.89
C GLU A 52 -12.81 -1.84 -10.09
N TRP A 53 -13.77 -2.74 -10.32
CA TRP A 53 -13.82 -4.05 -9.68
C TRP A 53 -12.57 -4.88 -9.98
N ASN A 54 -12.17 -4.94 -11.24
CA ASN A 54 -11.00 -5.72 -11.66
C ASN A 54 -9.69 -5.05 -11.22
N ASN A 55 -9.63 -3.72 -11.22
CA ASN A 55 -8.48 -2.98 -10.71
C ASN A 55 -8.25 -3.26 -9.20
N ARG A 56 -9.33 -3.27 -8.42
CA ARG A 56 -9.28 -3.69 -7.00
C ARG A 56 -8.76 -5.12 -6.80
N GLY A 57 -8.84 -5.97 -7.81
CA GLY A 57 -8.26 -7.32 -7.80
C GLY A 57 -6.74 -7.29 -7.74
N PHE A 58 -6.09 -6.61 -8.70
CA PHE A 58 -4.63 -6.58 -8.74
C PHE A 58 -4.02 -5.72 -7.61
N SER A 59 -4.69 -4.65 -7.17
CA SER A 59 -4.24 -3.89 -5.99
C SER A 59 -4.31 -4.71 -4.70
N THR A 60 -5.34 -5.57 -4.55
CA THR A 60 -5.40 -6.52 -3.43
C THR A 60 -4.24 -7.51 -3.47
N PHE A 61 -3.92 -8.03 -4.66
CA PHE A 61 -2.82 -8.99 -4.83
C PHE A 61 -1.46 -8.36 -4.52
N HIS A 62 -1.15 -7.20 -5.11
CA HIS A 62 0.08 -6.45 -4.83
C HIS A 62 0.21 -6.16 -3.34
N ALA A 63 -0.86 -5.67 -2.71
CA ALA A 63 -0.85 -5.30 -1.31
C ALA A 63 -0.49 -6.47 -0.37
N LEU A 64 -1.02 -7.66 -0.65
CA LEU A 64 -0.69 -8.87 0.12
C LEU A 64 0.78 -9.27 -0.07
N VAL A 65 1.27 -9.29 -1.30
CA VAL A 65 2.67 -9.64 -1.61
C VAL A 65 3.63 -8.62 -0.97
N ALA A 66 3.38 -7.33 -1.16
CA ALA A 66 4.19 -6.24 -0.64
C ALA A 66 4.26 -6.28 0.90
N ALA A 67 3.13 -6.49 1.58
CA ALA A 67 3.09 -6.60 3.02
C ALA A 67 3.85 -7.84 3.54
N VAL A 68 3.66 -9.00 2.93
CA VAL A 68 4.33 -10.25 3.34
C VAL A 68 5.84 -10.17 3.14
N VAL A 69 6.29 -9.73 1.96
CA VAL A 69 7.72 -9.61 1.65
C VAL A 69 8.38 -8.55 2.54
N SER A 70 7.71 -7.42 2.77
CA SER A 70 8.23 -6.38 3.66
C SER A 70 8.31 -6.85 5.10
N PHE A 71 7.32 -7.61 5.58
CA PHE A 71 7.33 -8.15 6.94
C PHE A 71 8.46 -9.15 7.12
N TYR A 72 8.63 -10.06 6.16
CA TYR A 72 9.73 -11.01 6.16
C TYR A 72 11.08 -10.29 6.21
N LEU A 73 11.31 -9.29 5.35
CA LEU A 73 12.58 -8.57 5.29
C LEU A 73 12.88 -7.72 6.52
N LEU A 74 11.86 -7.18 7.19
CA LEU A 74 12.03 -6.31 8.35
C LEU A 74 12.12 -7.08 9.66
N VAL A 75 11.44 -8.21 9.77
CA VAL A 75 11.18 -8.88 11.07
C VAL A 75 11.77 -10.28 11.12
N ILE A 76 11.77 -11.03 10.02
CA ILE A 76 12.16 -12.44 10.01
C ILE A 76 13.60 -12.61 9.52
N SER A 77 14.00 -11.89 8.47
CA SER A 77 15.35 -11.98 7.92
C SER A 77 16.37 -11.24 8.77
N ASP A 78 17.64 -11.54 8.54
CA ASP A 78 18.78 -10.89 9.18
C ASP A 78 19.22 -9.58 8.52
N LEU A 79 18.53 -9.15 7.45
CA LEU A 79 18.91 -8.00 6.60
C LEU A 79 19.13 -6.71 7.42
N PHE A 80 18.28 -6.47 8.43
CA PHE A 80 18.38 -5.30 9.30
C PHE A 80 18.82 -5.65 10.73
N SER A 81 19.32 -6.87 10.97
CA SER A 81 19.86 -7.27 12.27
C SER A 81 21.19 -6.54 12.57
N LYS A 82 21.34 -6.04 13.80
CA LYS A 82 22.55 -5.31 14.21
C LYS A 82 23.80 -6.19 14.21
N ASP A 83 23.64 -7.49 14.47
CA ASP A 83 24.76 -8.39 14.77
C ASP A 83 25.41 -9.00 13.53
N VAL A 84 24.74 -8.96 12.38
CA VAL A 84 25.18 -9.66 11.16
C VAL A 84 25.85 -8.72 10.15
N HIS A 85 25.43 -7.46 10.09
CA HIS A 85 25.82 -6.55 9.02
C HIS A 85 26.68 -5.39 9.56
N GLY A 86 27.92 -5.28 9.07
CA GLY A 86 28.85 -4.19 9.43
C GLY A 86 28.48 -2.82 8.83
N ALA A 87 27.55 -2.77 7.86
CA ALA A 87 27.05 -1.53 7.28
C ALA A 87 25.98 -0.86 8.18
N ILE A 88 25.88 0.47 8.12
CA ILE A 88 24.81 1.23 8.78
C ILE A 88 23.43 0.87 8.17
N ILE A 89 22.36 0.93 8.97
CA ILE A 89 21.02 0.43 8.58
C ILE A 89 20.51 1.10 7.30
N ILE A 90 20.83 2.38 7.09
CA ILE A 90 20.40 3.13 5.91
C ILE A 90 20.97 2.60 4.59
N ASP A 91 22.11 1.91 4.62
CA ASP A 91 22.81 1.38 3.44
C ASP A 91 22.50 -0.09 3.16
N ARG A 92 21.66 -0.72 4.00
CA ARG A 92 21.35 -2.15 3.87
C ARG A 92 20.21 -2.35 2.87
N LYS A 93 20.47 -3.21 1.88
CA LYS A 93 19.50 -3.68 0.88
C LYS A 93 19.78 -5.14 0.50
N SER A 94 18.83 -5.76 -0.16
CA SER A 94 18.95 -7.09 -0.75
C SER A 94 18.34 -7.13 -2.15
N TRP A 95 18.73 -8.11 -2.97
CA TRP A 95 18.11 -8.35 -4.28
C TRP A 95 16.58 -8.48 -4.17
N MET A 96 16.08 -9.06 -3.07
CA MET A 96 14.65 -9.24 -2.85
C MET A 96 13.95 -7.91 -2.52
N SER A 97 14.60 -7.01 -1.77
CA SER A 97 14.07 -5.65 -1.59
C SER A 97 14.07 -4.86 -2.90
N ASP A 98 15.11 -5.00 -3.72
CA ASP A 98 15.19 -4.36 -5.05
C ASP A 98 14.06 -4.87 -5.95
N ALA A 99 13.84 -6.19 -5.98
CA ALA A 99 12.78 -6.80 -6.75
C ALA A 99 11.38 -6.36 -6.27
N MET A 100 11.13 -6.33 -4.95
CA MET A 100 9.84 -5.87 -4.42
C MET A 100 9.56 -4.41 -4.75
N PHE A 101 10.59 -3.56 -4.75
CA PHE A 101 10.49 -2.15 -5.14
C PHE A 101 10.20 -2.02 -6.64
N GLY A 102 10.89 -2.78 -7.48
CA GLY A 102 10.62 -2.82 -8.92
C GLY A 102 9.19 -3.27 -9.23
N VAL A 103 8.73 -4.39 -8.64
CA VAL A 103 7.34 -4.87 -8.77
C VAL A 103 6.34 -3.80 -8.31
N SER A 104 6.63 -3.11 -7.20
CA SER A 104 5.78 -2.03 -6.69
C SER A 104 5.74 -0.82 -7.61
N LEU A 105 6.86 -0.45 -8.25
CA LEU A 105 6.87 0.60 -9.28
C LEU A 105 6.02 0.22 -10.49
N GLY A 106 6.14 -1.02 -10.97
CA GLY A 106 5.30 -1.53 -12.06
C GLY A 106 3.81 -1.45 -11.71
N TYR A 107 3.43 -1.89 -10.51
CA TYR A 107 2.07 -1.79 -9.99
C TYR A 107 1.57 -0.34 -9.89
N PHE A 108 2.29 0.52 -9.17
CA PHE A 108 1.87 1.91 -8.95
C PHE A 108 1.79 2.69 -10.27
N LEU A 109 2.66 2.38 -11.25
CA LEU A 109 2.60 2.97 -12.57
C LEU A 109 1.34 2.53 -13.32
N THR A 110 1.07 1.22 -13.36
CA THR A 110 -0.15 0.70 -14.02
C THR A 110 -1.41 1.29 -13.40
N ASP A 111 -1.51 1.29 -12.07
CA ASP A 111 -2.69 1.82 -11.38
C ASP A 111 -2.85 3.34 -11.59
N LEU A 112 -1.75 4.09 -11.49
CA LEU A 112 -1.79 5.54 -11.74
C LEU A 112 -2.24 5.87 -13.17
N LEU A 113 -1.75 5.13 -14.18
CA LEU A 113 -2.17 5.34 -15.57
C LEU A 113 -3.66 5.07 -15.74
N MET A 114 -4.20 4.02 -15.09
CA MET A 114 -5.65 3.76 -15.10
C MET A 114 -6.45 4.86 -14.40
N ILE A 115 -5.99 5.34 -13.25
CA ILE A 115 -6.61 6.45 -12.53
C ILE A 115 -6.63 7.71 -13.38
N LEU A 116 -5.53 8.06 -14.06
CA LEU A 116 -5.43 9.22 -14.93
C LEU A 116 -6.34 9.10 -16.16
N TRP A 117 -6.37 7.92 -16.80
CA TRP A 117 -7.19 7.68 -17.98
C TRP A 117 -8.69 7.81 -17.69
N HIS A 118 -9.11 7.42 -16.48
CA HIS A 118 -10.49 7.47 -16.03
C HIS A 118 -10.74 8.54 -14.98
N PHE A 119 -9.89 9.57 -14.89
CA PHE A 119 -10.02 10.62 -13.88
C PHE A 119 -11.27 11.49 -14.15
N PRO A 120 -12.08 11.83 -13.13
CA PRO A 120 -11.96 11.53 -11.70
C PRO A 120 -12.73 10.28 -11.22
N SER A 121 -13.24 9.47 -12.15
CA SER A 121 -14.17 8.37 -11.87
C SER A 121 -13.53 7.18 -11.15
N LEU A 122 -12.23 6.92 -11.36
CA LEU A 122 -11.50 5.78 -10.78
C LEU A 122 -10.62 6.12 -9.58
N GLY A 123 -10.66 7.37 -9.09
CA GLY A 123 -9.82 7.78 -7.98
C GLY A 123 -9.86 9.28 -7.71
N GLY A 124 -9.68 9.64 -6.43
CA GLY A 124 -9.55 11.02 -5.98
C GLY A 124 -8.11 11.57 -6.12
N LYS A 125 -7.96 12.89 -5.94
CA LYS A 125 -6.66 13.59 -5.97
C LYS A 125 -5.68 13.03 -4.93
N GLU A 126 -6.20 12.52 -3.82
CA GLU A 126 -5.39 11.88 -2.77
C GLU A 126 -4.69 10.62 -3.29
N TYR A 127 -5.32 9.84 -4.19
CA TYR A 127 -4.69 8.65 -4.77
C TYR A 127 -3.59 9.03 -5.76
N LEU A 128 -3.77 10.10 -6.55
CA LEU A 128 -2.72 10.63 -7.42
C LEU A 128 -1.48 11.04 -6.61
N LEU A 129 -1.69 11.78 -5.53
CA LEU A 129 -0.60 12.20 -4.65
C LEU A 129 0.08 11.00 -3.97
N HIS A 130 -0.71 10.05 -3.47
CA HIS A 130 -0.20 8.81 -2.85
C HIS A 130 0.69 8.03 -3.82
N HIS A 131 0.20 7.74 -5.02
CA HIS A 131 0.93 6.97 -6.03
C HIS A 131 2.19 7.70 -6.48
N GLY A 132 2.09 9.01 -6.76
CA GLY A 132 3.23 9.83 -7.16
C GLY A 132 4.33 9.86 -6.09
N LEU A 133 3.96 10.10 -4.83
CA LEU A 133 4.92 10.10 -3.71
C LEU A 133 5.54 8.72 -3.47
N SER A 134 4.75 7.65 -3.56
CA SER A 134 5.24 6.27 -3.43
C SER A 134 6.25 5.94 -4.52
N MET A 135 5.93 6.18 -5.80
CA MET A 135 6.85 5.93 -6.90
C MET A 135 8.11 6.78 -6.82
N TYR A 136 7.97 8.05 -6.46
CA TYR A 136 9.11 8.94 -6.25
C TYR A 136 10.06 8.40 -5.18
N ALA A 137 9.53 8.04 -4.00
CA ALA A 137 10.33 7.55 -2.89
C ALA A 137 10.99 6.19 -3.20
N ILE A 138 10.25 5.26 -3.82
CA ILE A 138 10.77 3.95 -4.23
C ILE A 138 11.88 4.10 -5.28
N SER A 139 11.67 4.96 -6.29
CA SER A 139 12.69 5.22 -7.32
C SER A 139 13.95 5.81 -6.72
N LEU A 140 13.80 6.74 -5.78
CA LEU A 140 14.92 7.36 -5.09
C LEU A 140 15.72 6.36 -4.24
N ALA A 141 15.03 5.42 -3.57
CA ALA A 141 15.65 4.35 -2.81
C ALA A 141 16.43 3.39 -3.73
N LEU A 142 15.82 2.94 -4.83
CA LEU A 142 16.50 2.09 -5.83
C LEU A 142 17.75 2.79 -6.38
N LEU A 143 17.59 3.99 -6.95
CA LEU A 143 18.69 4.74 -7.60
C LEU A 143 19.87 5.03 -6.66
N SER A 144 19.62 5.15 -5.36
CA SER A 144 20.66 5.40 -4.37
C SER A 144 21.16 4.16 -3.63
N GLY A 145 20.41 3.06 -3.68
CA GLY A 145 20.62 1.87 -2.85
C GLY A 145 20.43 2.13 -1.34
N LYS A 146 19.81 3.25 -0.95
CA LYS A 146 19.68 3.68 0.45
C LYS A 146 18.23 3.78 0.89
N GLY A 147 18.00 3.63 2.20
CA GLY A 147 16.68 3.84 2.81
C GLY A 147 15.67 2.73 2.56
N HIS A 148 16.12 1.54 2.14
CA HIS A 148 15.24 0.40 1.88
C HIS A 148 14.39 0.02 3.10
N VAL A 149 14.98 0.07 4.31
CA VAL A 149 14.28 -0.15 5.58
C VAL A 149 12.99 0.69 5.71
N TYR A 150 13.05 1.95 5.28
CA TYR A 150 11.95 2.91 5.43
C TYR A 150 10.88 2.72 4.36
N ILE A 151 11.27 2.39 3.13
CA ILE A 151 10.31 2.04 2.07
C ILE A 151 9.58 0.74 2.44
N LEU A 152 10.29 -0.28 2.94
CA LEU A 152 9.67 -1.52 3.40
C LEU A 152 8.68 -1.27 4.55
N MET A 153 9.00 -0.39 5.51
CA MET A 153 8.04 0.00 6.56
C MET A 153 6.79 0.64 5.95
N VAL A 154 6.93 1.50 4.95
CA VAL A 154 5.77 2.10 4.26
C VAL A 154 4.99 1.04 3.48
N LEU A 155 5.63 0.06 2.84
CA LEU A 155 4.93 -1.02 2.12
C LEU A 155 4.11 -1.94 3.02
N ILE A 156 4.45 -2.09 4.31
CA ILE A 156 3.58 -2.76 5.30
C ILE A 156 2.19 -2.11 5.36
N THR A 157 2.10 -0.80 5.09
CA THR A 157 0.82 -0.07 5.15
C THR A 157 -0.18 -0.53 4.08
N GLU A 158 0.29 -1.21 3.04
CA GLU A 158 -0.57 -1.84 2.04
C GLU A 158 -1.39 -3.01 2.60
N ALA A 159 -1.01 -3.57 3.75
CA ALA A 159 -1.78 -4.62 4.43
C ALA A 159 -3.24 -4.22 4.73
N THR A 160 -3.57 -2.93 4.72
CA THR A 160 -4.95 -2.46 4.90
C THR A 160 -5.77 -2.42 3.60
N THR A 161 -5.12 -2.41 2.43
CA THR A 161 -5.74 -2.28 1.11
C THR A 161 -6.76 -3.40 0.82
N PRO A 162 -6.50 -4.68 1.16
CA PRO A 162 -7.51 -5.74 1.03
C PRO A 162 -8.82 -5.45 1.78
N PHE A 163 -8.75 -4.85 2.97
CA PHE A 163 -9.97 -4.51 3.73
C PHE A 163 -10.73 -3.34 3.10
N VAL A 164 -10.03 -2.36 2.53
CA VAL A 164 -10.64 -1.26 1.77
C VAL A 164 -11.35 -1.82 0.53
N ASN A 165 -10.69 -2.68 -0.23
CA ASN A 165 -11.25 -3.31 -1.43
C ASN A 165 -12.44 -4.22 -1.11
N LEU A 166 -12.32 -5.07 -0.09
CA LEU A 166 -13.44 -5.92 0.35
C LEU A 166 -14.64 -5.08 0.80
N ARG A 167 -14.41 -3.96 1.50
CA ARG A 167 -15.50 -3.06 1.91
C ARG A 167 -16.22 -2.49 0.69
N TRP A 168 -15.47 -2.09 -0.34
CA TRP A 168 -16.04 -1.58 -1.58
C TRP A 168 -16.82 -2.66 -2.34
N TYR A 169 -16.28 -3.88 -2.47
CA TYR A 169 -17.00 -4.99 -3.12
C TYR A 169 -18.34 -5.27 -2.44
N LEU A 170 -18.36 -5.30 -1.11
CA LEU A 170 -19.59 -5.50 -0.35
C LEU A 170 -20.56 -4.33 -0.46
N ASP A 171 -20.07 -3.09 -0.56
CA ASP A 171 -20.90 -1.90 -0.81
C ASP A 171 -21.59 -2.01 -2.17
N LEU A 172 -20.82 -2.23 -3.24
CA LEU A 172 -21.33 -2.37 -4.60
C LEU A 172 -22.31 -3.55 -4.74
N ALA A 173 -22.09 -4.62 -3.98
CA ALA A 173 -22.98 -5.77 -3.90
C ALA A 173 -24.29 -5.51 -3.12
N GLY A 174 -24.50 -4.32 -2.56
CA GLY A 174 -25.66 -4.00 -1.72
C GLY A 174 -25.64 -4.72 -0.36
N ARG A 175 -24.47 -5.15 0.13
CA ARG A 175 -24.30 -5.98 1.33
C ARG A 175 -23.82 -5.21 2.57
N LYS A 176 -24.17 -3.93 2.69
CA LYS A 176 -23.79 -3.10 3.86
C LYS A 176 -24.30 -3.63 5.20
N ASP A 177 -25.46 -4.29 5.19
CA ASP A 177 -26.09 -4.82 6.40
C ASP A 177 -25.56 -6.21 6.80
N SER A 178 -24.61 -6.76 6.05
CA SER A 178 -24.05 -8.08 6.34
C SER A 178 -23.06 -8.06 7.52
N LYS A 179 -23.00 -9.16 8.27
CA LYS A 179 -21.98 -9.36 9.33
C LYS A 179 -20.56 -9.24 8.78
N LEU A 180 -20.32 -9.69 7.55
CA LEU A 180 -19.02 -9.58 6.89
C LEU A 180 -18.61 -8.12 6.66
N TYR A 181 -19.54 -7.25 6.26
CA TYR A 181 -19.27 -5.81 6.10
C TYR A 181 -18.91 -5.15 7.43
N LEU A 182 -19.57 -5.56 8.52
CA LEU A 182 -19.26 -5.10 9.88
C LEU A 182 -17.87 -5.58 10.34
N TYR A 183 -17.60 -6.89 10.29
CA TYR A 183 -16.31 -7.45 10.71
C TYR A 183 -15.14 -6.90 9.88
N ASN A 184 -15.32 -6.78 8.56
CA ASN A 184 -14.33 -6.13 7.72
C ASN A 184 -14.14 -4.65 8.09
N GLY A 185 -15.20 -3.94 8.50
CA GLY A 185 -15.09 -2.57 9.02
C GLY A 185 -14.25 -2.48 10.30
N VAL A 186 -14.42 -3.42 11.23
CA VAL A 186 -13.63 -3.51 12.46
C VAL A 186 -12.17 -3.85 12.14
N ALA A 187 -11.94 -4.84 11.27
CA ALA A 187 -10.60 -5.20 10.81
C ALA A 187 -9.90 -4.03 10.09
N LEU A 188 -10.61 -3.30 9.23
CA LEU A 188 -10.11 -2.09 8.57
C LEU A 188 -9.70 -1.03 9.59
N PHE A 189 -10.52 -0.76 10.61
CA PHE A 189 -10.19 0.20 11.66
C PHE A 189 -8.93 -0.21 12.44
N ALA A 190 -8.88 -1.45 12.94
CA ALA A 190 -7.75 -1.95 13.71
C ALA A 190 -6.47 -1.99 12.86
N GLY A 191 -6.56 -2.50 11.64
CA GLY A 191 -5.46 -2.53 10.68
C GLY A 191 -4.94 -1.14 10.35
N TRP A 192 -5.82 -0.16 10.16
CA TRP A 192 -5.41 1.23 9.91
C TRP A 192 -4.69 1.84 11.11
N LEU A 193 -5.20 1.63 12.32
CA LEU A 193 -4.56 2.11 13.53
C LEU A 193 -3.14 1.53 13.66
N VAL A 194 -2.98 0.22 13.51
CA VAL A 194 -1.70 -0.46 13.68
C VAL A 194 -0.74 -0.14 12.52
N ALA A 195 -1.13 -0.44 11.28
CA ALA A 195 -0.23 -0.40 10.13
C ALA A 195 -0.01 1.02 9.58
N ARG A 196 -0.90 1.99 9.86
CA ARG A 196 -0.79 3.36 9.28
C ARG A 196 -0.60 4.46 10.31
N VAL A 197 -1.04 4.29 11.56
CA VAL A 197 -0.84 5.30 12.61
C VAL A 197 0.35 4.91 13.51
N ILE A 198 0.26 3.77 14.20
CA ILE A 198 1.30 3.31 15.13
C ILE A 198 2.62 3.06 14.38
N LEU A 199 2.56 2.41 13.20
CA LEU A 199 3.76 2.19 12.39
C LEU A 199 4.44 3.50 11.97
N PHE A 200 3.70 4.56 11.65
CA PHE A 200 4.30 5.85 11.33
C PHE A 200 4.90 6.54 12.56
N VAL A 201 4.30 6.40 13.74
CA VAL A 201 4.92 6.84 15.00
C VAL A 201 6.26 6.13 15.20
N TYR A 202 6.28 4.80 15.05
CA TYR A 202 7.51 4.02 15.12
C TYR A 202 8.52 4.45 14.04
N PHE A 203 8.08 4.65 12.80
CA PHE A 203 8.91 5.13 11.69
C PHE A 203 9.62 6.45 12.06
N PHE A 204 8.88 7.45 12.55
CA PHE A 204 9.47 8.74 12.90
C PHE A 204 10.41 8.63 14.11
N ALA A 205 10.06 7.82 15.11
CA ALA A 205 10.97 7.54 16.22
C ALA A 205 12.25 6.86 15.74
N HIS A 206 12.16 5.88 14.84
CA HIS A 206 13.30 5.20 14.26
C HIS A 206 14.19 6.15 13.44
N VAL A 207 13.60 7.01 12.61
CA VAL A 207 14.33 8.06 11.88
C VAL A 207 15.06 9.00 12.84
N TYR A 208 14.42 9.41 13.94
CA TYR A 208 15.01 10.28 14.94
C TYR A 208 16.17 9.60 15.68
N LEU A 209 16.01 8.34 16.10
CA LEU A 209 17.05 7.57 16.78
C LEU A 209 18.24 7.24 15.87
N HIS A 210 18.02 7.16 14.55
CA HIS A 210 19.04 6.91 13.54
C HIS A 210 19.39 8.17 12.72
N PHE A 211 19.17 9.36 13.27
CA PHE A 211 19.26 10.61 12.52
C PHE A 211 20.65 10.85 11.93
N ASP A 212 21.71 10.46 12.64
CA ASP A 212 23.08 10.58 12.14
C ASP A 212 23.32 9.73 10.88
N GLN A 213 22.69 8.56 10.77
CA GLN A 213 22.75 7.75 9.54
C GLN A 213 21.91 8.38 8.44
N VAL A 214 20.73 8.91 8.76
CA VAL A 214 19.84 9.57 7.77
C VAL A 214 20.53 10.80 7.14
N ARG A 215 21.35 11.53 7.91
CA ARG A 215 22.15 12.66 7.40
C ARG A 215 23.25 12.25 6.40
N THR A 216 23.69 11.00 6.39
CA THR A 216 24.70 10.50 5.44
C THR A 216 24.11 10.15 4.06
N VAL A 217 22.80 10.25 3.90
CA VAL A 217 22.16 10.15 2.58
C VAL A 217 22.50 11.41 1.78
N PHE A 218 22.53 11.29 0.45
CA PHE A 218 22.68 12.43 -0.45
C PHE A 218 21.58 13.49 -0.22
N PRO A 219 21.83 14.79 -0.50
CA PRO A 219 20.95 15.88 -0.07
C PRO A 219 19.48 15.72 -0.46
N LEU A 220 19.20 15.33 -1.71
CA LEU A 220 17.83 15.10 -2.16
C LEU A 220 17.17 13.97 -1.37
N GLY A 221 17.85 12.85 -1.15
CA GLY A 221 17.34 11.74 -0.33
C GLY A 221 17.02 12.16 1.09
N PHE A 222 17.89 12.95 1.73
CA PHE A 222 17.64 13.49 3.07
C PHE A 222 16.36 14.34 3.12
N TYR A 223 16.21 15.33 2.23
CA TYR A 223 15.02 16.18 2.22
C TYR A 223 13.75 15.40 1.89
N SER A 224 13.83 14.41 0.99
CA SER A 224 12.70 13.54 0.66
C SER A 224 12.26 12.69 1.85
N MET A 225 13.20 12.17 2.64
CA MET A 225 12.88 11.46 3.88
C MET A 225 12.25 12.35 4.94
N MET A 226 12.53 13.66 4.93
CA MET A 226 11.90 14.63 5.82
C MET A 226 10.54 15.14 5.31
N ALA A 227 10.26 15.06 4.01
CA ALA A 227 9.04 15.62 3.41
C ALA A 227 7.98 14.56 3.07
N VAL A 228 8.38 13.45 2.46
CA VAL A 228 7.43 12.43 1.94
C VAL A 228 6.72 11.68 3.07
N PRO A 229 7.41 11.13 4.10
CA PRO A 229 6.72 10.41 5.16
C PRO A 229 5.73 11.28 5.96
N PRO A 230 6.02 12.55 6.31
CA PRO A 230 5.01 13.43 6.91
C PRO A 230 3.78 13.67 6.02
N ALA A 231 3.96 13.86 4.71
CA ALA A 231 2.84 14.00 3.77
C ALA A 231 1.97 12.72 3.75
N MET A 232 2.61 11.55 3.69
CA MET A 232 1.93 10.25 3.74
C MET A 232 1.20 10.04 5.07
N SER A 233 1.82 10.43 6.19
CA SER A 233 1.21 10.38 7.52
C SER A 233 -0.03 11.28 7.61
N ALA A 234 0.05 12.51 7.11
CA ALA A 234 -1.09 13.43 7.08
C ALA A 234 -2.27 12.84 6.30
N MET A 235 -2.02 12.24 5.13
CA MET A 235 -3.05 11.55 4.35
C MET A 235 -3.65 10.36 5.12
N ASN A 236 -2.81 9.55 5.78
CA ASN A 236 -3.25 8.44 6.61
C ASN A 236 -4.15 8.89 7.77
N LEU A 237 -3.87 10.03 8.40
CA LEU A 237 -4.72 10.60 9.45
C LEU A 237 -6.05 11.14 8.90
N LEU A 238 -6.05 11.77 7.72
CA LEU A 238 -7.28 12.22 7.05
C LEU A 238 -8.20 11.04 6.73
N TRP A 239 -7.67 9.95 6.19
CA TRP A 239 -8.42 8.72 5.94
C TRP A 239 -8.84 8.02 7.23
N PHE A 240 -7.98 7.97 8.26
CA PHE A 240 -8.34 7.40 9.54
C PHE A 240 -9.53 8.13 10.17
N ARG A 241 -9.55 9.46 10.10
CA ARG A 241 -10.70 10.27 10.53
C ARG A 241 -11.99 9.85 9.82
N LYS A 242 -11.95 9.55 8.51
CA LYS A 242 -13.12 9.04 7.76
C LYS A 242 -13.55 7.66 8.27
N ILE A 243 -12.60 6.77 8.57
CA ILE A 243 -12.87 5.43 9.11
C ILE A 243 -13.48 5.51 10.52
N CYS A 244 -12.92 6.32 11.42
CA CYS A 244 -13.46 6.56 12.76
C CYS A 244 -14.90 7.06 12.71
N LYS A 245 -15.20 8.04 11.85
CA LYS A 245 -16.58 8.54 11.65
C LYS A 245 -17.51 7.42 11.18
N GLY A 246 -17.06 6.58 10.26
CA GLY A 246 -17.80 5.41 9.80
C GLY A 246 -18.12 4.43 10.93
N MET A 247 -17.14 4.18 11.81
CA MET A 247 -17.28 3.28 12.97
C MET A 247 -18.28 3.81 13.99
N VAL A 248 -18.17 5.09 14.37
CA VAL A 248 -19.10 5.75 15.31
C VAL A 248 -20.53 5.70 14.78
N LYS A 249 -20.72 5.94 13.47
CA LYS A 249 -22.03 5.83 12.84
C LYS A 249 -22.61 4.42 12.98
N ALA A 250 -21.81 3.38 12.69
CA ALA A 250 -22.25 1.99 12.81
C ALA A 250 -22.67 1.62 14.24
N MET A 251 -21.90 2.03 15.25
CA MET A 251 -22.22 1.80 16.66
C MET A 251 -23.50 2.54 17.10
N SER A 252 -23.65 3.81 16.69
CA SER A 252 -24.85 4.59 17.04
C SER A 252 -26.14 4.03 16.43
N SER A 253 -26.06 3.45 15.23
CA SER A 253 -27.20 2.77 14.59
C SER A 253 -27.55 1.46 15.27
N ALA A 254 -26.54 0.67 15.69
CA ALA A 254 -26.76 -0.57 16.43
C ALA A 254 -27.47 -0.31 17.78
N ASN A 255 -27.07 0.73 18.51
CA ASN A 255 -27.69 1.10 19.77
C ASN A 255 -29.16 1.54 19.59
N ARG A 256 -29.48 2.28 18.52
CA ARG A 256 -30.87 2.64 18.19
C ARG A 256 -31.73 1.42 17.85
N SER A 257 -31.20 0.48 17.06
CA SER A 257 -31.92 -0.75 16.71
C SER A 257 -32.15 -1.69 17.90
N GLN A 258 -31.29 -1.64 18.93
CA GLN A 258 -31.52 -2.38 20.18
C GLN A 258 -32.61 -1.73 21.03
N CYS A 259 -32.62 -0.40 21.17
CA CYS A 259 -33.64 0.34 21.92
C CYS A 259 -35.06 0.11 21.37
N VAL A 260 -35.22 0.13 20.04
CA VAL A 260 -36.52 -0.10 19.37
C VAL A 260 -37.04 -1.55 19.52
N LYS A 261 -36.18 -2.51 19.87
CA LYS A 261 -36.59 -3.90 20.11
C LYS A 261 -36.96 -4.18 21.57
N THR A 262 -36.66 -3.26 22.47
CA THR A 262 -36.95 -3.37 23.91
C THR A 262 -38.18 -2.58 24.35
N ASP A 263 -38.77 -1.81 23.44
CA ASP A 263 -40.06 -1.11 23.59
C ASP A 263 -41.18 -1.92 22.90
#